data_AF-V9D3J3-F1
#
_entry.id   AF-V9D3J3-F1
#
_cell.length_a   1.000
_cell.length_b   1.000
_cell.length_c   1.000
_cell.angle_alpha   90.00
_cell.angle_beta   90.00
_cell.angle_gamma   90.00
#
_symmetry.space_group_name_H-M   'P 1'
#
loop_
_entity.id
_entity.type
_entity.pdbx_description
1 polymer ?
#
loop_
_entity_poly.entity_id
_entity_poly.type
_entity_poly.pdbx_seq_one_letter_code
_entity_poly.pdbx_strand_id
1 'polypeptide(L)'
;MAATAASAMAHQLPPMSIPAMPRIRPPRLLKGDPHPNNAAMPPITSDSPSAKWVQGKWRTGNSKAVKNKKATQDIQVTKALRHQTHGLDIYAYRHIRTNQVVYSLTRTLQENKVLAQLLYHGKKTVPATVRNDMWTPYFSIHFPPTPAGALEGLFAFQKLRELSTQRQLSPPENLIRATQEDIDIVKSKLGSPTTLQEMAARDELQGKIPQLNEILPKKLRAQKLMDQKATSVADAAFVLDWILSGPSPWERVTTVAKNRAIKATELSRNSVARLRKIRKEIEQKAAEIRRRASLAVESLADGDRASLRLTFDAIRQLSMEHRSIISEKGDKLDDPDNQPSIDIDNLQQYEPRAILEAENNAFKERIQMAKSAEHEAIKEWFRHNETPSTEMGSLWDSVSLARENALDSYDTQHKMSKIAAAGEAETGSDQDNTGTTTTKTDTVQSSLSALKPDWATEPRSVKMYWADVNDGLFASSWPRNVIHRSLAPFGVAKAWTWAPHLDEAGNLITDSPRVKVAKVVGKSVHVMGSSVDDGWVTEEMLQGGKRPPVWAEPPPPPAPQEGIEDVQVEYQRLDEGMASSRDPAAFHDEDIVVEERRQGLWARVRRMFGR
;
A
#
# COMPACT_ATOMS: atom_id res chain seq x y z
N MET A 1 73.39 -0.43 -2.07
CA MET A 1 72.58 -1.40 -2.85
C MET A 1 72.57 -2.79 -2.20
N ALA A 2 72.11 -2.91 -0.94
CA ALA A 2 71.99 -4.20 -0.24
C ALA A 2 70.66 -4.38 0.51
N ALA A 3 69.79 -3.35 0.53
CA ALA A 3 68.50 -3.40 1.23
C ALA A 3 67.31 -3.83 0.34
N THR A 4 67.49 -3.90 -0.98
CA THR A 4 66.41 -4.23 -1.93
C THR A 4 66.23 -5.74 -2.18
N ALA A 5 67.15 -6.60 -1.70
CA ALA A 5 67.06 -8.04 -1.90
C ALA A 5 66.18 -8.77 -0.86
N ALA A 6 65.94 -8.18 0.32
CA ALA A 6 65.21 -8.85 1.39
C ALA A 6 63.67 -8.86 1.19
N SER A 7 63.13 -7.95 0.37
CA SER A 7 61.67 -7.83 0.20
C SER A 7 61.09 -8.70 -0.93
N ALA A 8 61.93 -9.32 -1.76
CA ALA A 8 61.49 -10.12 -2.91
C ALA A 8 61.24 -11.60 -2.57
N MET A 9 61.74 -12.11 -1.43
CA MET A 9 61.60 -13.54 -1.06
C MET A 9 60.39 -13.87 -0.18
N ALA A 10 59.62 -12.88 0.28
CA ALA A 10 58.46 -13.12 1.16
C ALA A 10 57.16 -13.52 0.42
N HIS A 11 57.16 -13.58 -0.92
CA HIS A 11 55.94 -13.80 -1.72
C HIS A 11 55.85 -15.16 -2.45
N GLN A 12 56.75 -16.12 -2.18
CA GLN A 12 56.76 -17.42 -2.88
C GLN A 12 56.18 -18.61 -2.13
N LEU A 13 55.54 -18.43 -0.98
CA LEU A 13 54.73 -19.50 -0.40
C LEU A 13 53.31 -19.40 -0.98
N PRO A 14 52.88 -20.31 -1.87
CA PRO A 14 51.48 -20.39 -2.26
C PRO A 14 50.66 -20.54 -0.98
N PRO A 15 49.59 -19.75 -0.78
CA PRO A 15 48.77 -19.86 0.42
C PRO A 15 48.28 -21.30 0.50
N MET A 16 48.75 -22.04 1.51
CA MET A 16 48.28 -23.40 1.74
C MET A 16 46.76 -23.34 1.83
N SER A 17 46.08 -24.00 0.90
CA SER A 17 44.62 -24.07 0.89
C SER A 17 44.19 -24.81 2.14
N ILE A 18 43.78 -24.04 3.16
CA ILE A 18 43.12 -24.63 4.33
C ILE A 18 41.91 -25.40 3.76
N PRO A 19 41.87 -26.74 3.92
CA PRO A 19 40.76 -27.52 3.40
C PRO A 19 39.48 -26.94 3.98
N ALA A 20 38.50 -26.67 3.11
CA ALA A 20 37.25 -26.08 3.54
C ALA A 20 36.66 -26.91 4.68
N MET A 21 36.71 -26.37 5.90
CA MET A 21 36.15 -27.05 7.07
C MET A 21 34.73 -27.48 6.71
N PRO A 22 34.39 -28.78 6.79
CA PRO A 22 33.06 -29.23 6.48
C PRO A 22 32.12 -28.46 7.40
N ARG A 23 31.22 -27.67 6.83
CA ARG A 23 30.19 -26.97 7.60
C ARG A 23 29.32 -28.06 8.23
N ILE A 24 29.66 -28.46 9.45
CA ILE A 24 28.85 -29.36 10.27
C ILE A 24 27.51 -28.65 10.43
N ARG A 25 26.53 -29.07 9.63
CA ARG A 25 25.18 -28.56 9.76
C ARG A 25 24.71 -29.03 11.14
N PRO A 26 24.06 -28.17 11.94
CA PRO A 26 23.46 -28.62 13.18
C PRO A 26 22.56 -29.83 12.89
N PRO A 27 22.52 -30.82 13.79
CA PRO A 27 21.75 -32.04 13.58
C PRO A 27 20.33 -31.67 13.20
N ARG A 28 19.87 -32.17 12.04
CA ARG A 28 18.48 -32.00 11.60
C ARG A 28 17.62 -32.77 12.60
N LEU A 29 16.57 -32.11 13.13
CA LEU A 29 15.52 -32.78 13.90
C LEU A 29 15.00 -33.96 13.08
N LEU A 30 14.85 -35.13 13.71
CA LEU A 30 14.29 -36.30 13.03
C LEU A 30 12.81 -36.02 12.73
N LYS A 31 12.32 -36.57 11.63
CA LYS A 31 10.92 -36.40 11.22
C LYS A 31 10.02 -37.06 12.26
N GLY A 32 9.35 -36.26 13.09
CA GLY A 32 8.48 -36.73 14.17
C GLY A 32 8.82 -36.12 15.53
N ASP A 33 10.05 -35.65 15.72
CA ASP A 33 10.42 -34.97 16.96
C ASP A 33 9.67 -33.63 17.07
N PRO A 34 9.00 -33.35 18.20
CA PRO A 34 8.36 -32.07 18.40
C PRO A 34 9.42 -30.97 18.33
N HIS A 35 9.18 -29.94 17.52
CA HIS A 35 10.08 -28.79 17.45
C HIS A 35 10.26 -28.24 18.88
N PRO A 36 11.48 -27.90 19.34
CA PRO A 36 11.71 -27.38 20.69
C PRO A 36 10.93 -26.11 21.03
N ASN A 37 10.24 -25.50 20.06
CA ASN A 37 9.38 -24.33 20.26
C ASN A 37 7.96 -24.72 20.68
N ASN A 38 7.57 -25.98 20.47
CA ASN A 38 6.26 -26.52 20.77
C ASN A 38 6.23 -27.26 22.12
N ALA A 39 7.36 -27.29 22.85
CA ALA A 39 7.39 -27.84 24.20
C ALA A 39 6.46 -27.02 25.10
N ALA A 40 5.48 -27.70 25.70
CA ALA A 40 4.57 -27.10 26.66
C ALA A 40 5.36 -26.45 27.80
N MET A 41 4.86 -25.32 28.29
CA MET A 41 5.47 -24.64 29.43
C MET A 41 5.35 -25.57 30.66
N PRO A 42 6.46 -25.88 31.36
CA PRO A 42 6.38 -26.66 32.58
C PRO A 42 5.58 -25.88 33.63
N PRO A 43 4.86 -26.57 34.54
CA PRO A 43 4.07 -25.92 35.59
C PRO A 43 4.94 -25.15 36.59
N ILE A 44 6.25 -25.43 36.64
CA ILE A 44 7.19 -24.80 37.55
C ILE A 44 7.54 -23.39 37.06
N THR A 45 7.20 -22.39 37.87
CA THR A 45 7.57 -20.99 37.64
C THR A 45 9.06 -20.80 37.83
N SER A 46 9.73 -20.14 36.86
CA SER A 46 11.11 -19.67 37.05
C SER A 46 11.21 -18.67 38.21
N ASP A 47 12.31 -18.76 38.96
CA ASP A 47 12.68 -17.85 40.06
C ASP A 47 12.83 -16.39 39.62
N SER A 48 13.08 -16.12 38.33
CA SER A 48 13.18 -14.76 37.83
C SER A 48 11.82 -14.26 37.31
N PRO A 49 11.29 -13.14 37.82
CA PRO A 49 10.03 -12.56 37.33
C PRO A 49 10.12 -12.11 35.87
N SER A 50 11.34 -11.82 35.38
CA SER A 50 11.60 -11.38 34.01
C SER A 50 11.83 -12.53 33.01
N ALA A 51 11.84 -13.78 33.47
CA ALA A 51 12.09 -14.92 32.59
C ALA A 51 10.87 -15.21 31.72
N LYS A 52 11.13 -15.41 30.43
CA LYS A 52 10.13 -15.76 29.41
C LYS A 52 10.40 -17.16 28.88
N TRP A 53 9.34 -17.91 28.58
CA TRP A 53 9.44 -19.26 28.03
C TRP A 53 9.65 -19.20 26.51
N VAL A 54 10.87 -19.46 26.06
CA VAL A 54 11.27 -19.34 24.65
C VAL A 54 12.18 -20.49 24.24
N GLN A 55 11.78 -21.21 23.18
CA GLN A 55 12.49 -22.38 22.66
C GLN A 55 12.64 -23.52 23.70
N GLY A 56 11.58 -23.77 24.47
CA GLY A 56 11.54 -24.86 25.45
C GLY A 56 12.40 -24.63 26.69
N LYS A 57 12.85 -23.39 26.94
CA LYS A 57 13.64 -23.02 28.12
C LYS A 57 13.20 -21.67 28.68
N TRP A 58 13.32 -21.52 29.98
CA TRP A 58 13.25 -20.22 30.66
C TRP A 58 14.48 -19.40 30.24
N ARG A 59 14.25 -18.21 29.69
CA ARG A 59 15.31 -17.29 29.28
C ARG A 59 15.03 -15.90 29.81
N THR A 60 16.08 -15.15 30.12
CA THR A 60 15.96 -13.74 30.50
C THR A 60 15.33 -12.93 29.37
N GLY A 61 14.50 -11.95 29.70
CA GLY A 61 13.81 -11.11 28.72
C GLY A 61 14.75 -10.43 27.71
N ASN A 62 15.98 -10.12 28.11
CA ASN A 62 16.99 -9.48 27.26
C ASN A 62 17.79 -10.45 26.37
N SER A 63 17.54 -11.76 26.48
CA SER A 63 18.25 -12.75 25.66
C SER A 63 17.95 -12.59 24.16
N LYS A 64 18.94 -12.90 23.31
CA LYS A 64 18.78 -12.84 21.84
C LYS A 64 17.62 -13.70 21.34
N ALA A 65 17.37 -14.84 21.98
CA ALA A 65 16.26 -15.73 21.64
C ALA A 65 14.90 -15.06 21.89
N VAL A 66 14.72 -14.38 23.03
CA VAL A 66 13.49 -13.63 23.33
C VAL A 66 13.32 -12.48 22.35
N LYS A 67 14.38 -11.71 22.08
CA LYS A 67 14.34 -10.60 21.08
C LYS A 67 13.95 -11.09 19.69
N ASN A 68 14.52 -12.20 19.22
CA ASN A 68 14.20 -12.78 17.91
C ASN A 68 12.76 -13.30 17.86
N LYS A 69 12.28 -13.97 18.92
CA LYS A 69 10.88 -14.42 19.00
C LYS A 69 9.92 -13.23 19.01
N LYS A 70 10.25 -12.16 19.75
CA LYS A 70 9.49 -10.90 19.78
C LYS A 70 9.40 -10.27 18.39
N ALA A 71 10.53 -10.08 17.71
CA ALA A 71 10.55 -9.55 16.35
C ALA A 71 9.78 -10.43 15.35
N THR A 72 9.84 -11.76 15.51
CA THR A 72 9.06 -12.69 14.68
C THR A 72 7.56 -12.52 14.95
N GLN A 73 7.17 -12.38 16.21
CA GLN A 73 5.79 -12.13 16.61
C GLN A 73 5.31 -10.78 16.07
N ASP A 74 6.10 -9.71 16.20
CA ASP A 74 5.79 -8.39 15.63
C ASP A 74 5.49 -8.51 14.12
N ILE A 75 6.37 -9.16 13.36
CA ILE A 75 6.18 -9.39 11.91
C ILE A 75 4.91 -10.22 11.65
N GLN A 76 4.64 -11.24 12.45
CA GLN A 76 3.46 -12.10 12.30
C GLN A 76 2.16 -11.36 12.58
N VAL A 77 2.12 -10.53 13.62
CA VAL A 77 0.95 -9.71 13.97
C VAL A 77 0.73 -8.64 12.91
N THR A 78 1.78 -7.93 12.50
CA THR A 78 1.67 -6.96 11.40
C THR A 78 1.19 -7.60 10.11
N LYS A 79 1.69 -8.80 9.77
CA LYS A 79 1.19 -9.53 8.61
C LYS A 79 -0.27 -9.97 8.76
N ALA A 80 -0.69 -10.34 9.96
CA ALA A 80 -2.06 -10.77 10.24
C ALA A 80 -3.06 -9.61 10.10
N LEU A 81 -2.76 -8.46 10.68
CA LEU A 81 -3.59 -7.25 10.55
C LEU A 81 -3.65 -6.76 9.09
N ARG A 82 -2.51 -6.77 8.38
CA ARG A 82 -2.48 -6.46 6.95
C ARG A 82 -3.29 -7.43 6.09
N HIS A 83 -3.51 -8.67 6.54
CA HIS A 83 -4.36 -9.63 5.83
C HIS A 83 -5.84 -9.26 5.95
N GLN A 84 -6.25 -8.63 7.05
CA GLN A 84 -7.63 -8.17 7.25
C GLN A 84 -7.95 -6.97 6.35
N THR A 85 -7.01 -6.03 6.21
CA THR A 85 -7.17 -4.84 5.36
C THR A 85 -6.66 -5.03 3.93
N HIS A 86 -6.32 -6.27 3.55
CA HIS A 86 -5.65 -6.55 2.29
C HIS A 86 -6.56 -6.25 1.09
N GLY A 87 -6.17 -5.27 0.27
CA GLY A 87 -6.95 -4.88 -0.91
C GLY A 87 -7.99 -3.81 -0.67
N LEU A 88 -8.22 -3.38 0.57
CA LEU A 88 -9.08 -2.21 0.85
C LEU A 88 -8.41 -0.90 0.47
N ASP A 89 -7.08 -0.85 0.61
CA ASP A 89 -6.32 0.37 0.34
C ASP A 89 -5.18 0.07 -0.63
N ILE A 90 -4.95 1.01 -1.56
CA ILE A 90 -3.82 1.02 -2.48
C ILE A 90 -3.04 2.30 -2.26
N TYR A 91 -1.72 2.18 -2.15
CA TYR A 91 -0.80 3.28 -1.88
C TYR A 91 0.17 3.41 -3.05
N ALA A 92 0.24 4.59 -3.66
CA ALA A 92 1.22 4.92 -4.69
C ALA A 92 2.33 5.82 -4.13
N TYR A 93 3.58 5.48 -4.43
CA TYR A 93 4.76 6.27 -4.05
C TYR A 93 5.48 6.74 -5.29
N ARG A 94 5.95 7.98 -5.27
CA ARG A 94 6.70 8.61 -6.34
C ARG A 94 8.15 8.78 -5.92
N HIS A 95 9.07 8.45 -6.82
CA HIS A 95 10.48 8.78 -6.66
C HIS A 95 10.71 10.25 -7.02
N ILE A 96 11.24 11.05 -6.08
CA ILE A 96 11.32 12.52 -6.19
C ILE A 96 12.07 12.96 -7.46
N ARG A 97 13.14 12.26 -7.83
CA ARG A 97 14.04 12.67 -8.92
C ARG A 97 13.70 12.12 -10.29
N THR A 98 13.10 10.94 -10.34
CA THR A 98 12.88 10.19 -11.60
C THR A 98 11.42 10.09 -11.97
N ASN A 99 10.52 10.52 -11.08
CA ASN A 99 9.07 10.41 -11.24
C ASN A 99 8.57 8.98 -11.50
N GLN A 100 9.37 7.96 -11.16
CA GLN A 100 8.92 6.58 -11.15
C GLN A 100 7.84 6.41 -10.09
N VAL A 101 6.79 5.65 -10.40
CA VAL A 101 5.68 5.41 -9.49
C VAL A 101 5.59 3.92 -9.17
N VAL A 102 5.47 3.62 -7.88
CA VAL A 102 5.39 2.24 -7.37
C VAL A 102 4.13 2.09 -6.54
N TYR A 103 3.41 0.99 -6.75
CA TYR A 103 2.18 0.69 -6.03
C TYR A 103 2.44 -0.29 -4.87
N SER A 104 1.68 -0.14 -3.80
CA SER A 104 1.78 -0.98 -2.60
C SER A 104 0.39 -1.18 -1.99
N LEU A 105 0.15 -2.35 -1.39
CA LEU A 105 -1.03 -2.62 -0.57
C LEU A 105 -0.79 -2.26 0.92
N THR A 106 0.42 -1.78 1.26
CA THR A 106 0.80 -1.38 2.61
C THR A 106 1.24 0.08 2.66
N ARG A 107 0.90 0.78 3.74
CA ARG A 107 1.34 2.17 4.01
C ARG A 107 2.83 2.33 4.23
N THR A 108 3.55 1.24 4.47
CA THR A 108 5.01 1.24 4.53
C THR A 108 5.58 0.70 3.23
N LEU A 109 6.64 1.33 2.76
CA LEU A 109 7.35 0.92 1.57
C LEU A 109 8.19 -0.33 1.84
N GLN A 110 7.88 -1.46 1.19
CA GLN A 110 8.64 -2.71 1.33
C GLN A 110 9.67 -2.85 0.21
N GLU A 111 10.96 -2.84 0.56
CA GLU A 111 12.08 -2.90 -0.39
C GLU A 111 11.94 -4.00 -1.45
N ASN A 112 11.67 -5.25 -1.03
CA ASN A 112 11.54 -6.39 -1.93
C ASN A 112 10.36 -6.26 -2.93
N LYS A 113 9.29 -5.56 -2.54
CA LYS A 113 8.09 -5.36 -3.39
C LYS A 113 8.25 -4.18 -4.33
N VAL A 114 9.02 -3.18 -3.92
CA VAL A 114 9.30 -1.96 -4.69
C VAL A 114 10.28 -2.26 -5.81
N LEU A 115 11.42 -2.89 -5.50
CA LEU A 115 12.45 -3.19 -6.49
C LEU A 115 11.93 -4.11 -7.61
N ALA A 116 11.00 -5.01 -7.29
CA ALA A 116 10.37 -5.91 -8.27
C ALA A 116 9.44 -5.18 -9.27
N GLN A 117 9.06 -3.93 -9.01
CA GLN A 117 8.24 -3.11 -9.92
C GLN A 117 9.08 -2.22 -10.84
N LEU A 118 10.37 -2.04 -10.53
CA LEU A 118 11.26 -1.19 -11.30
C LEU A 118 11.89 -2.00 -12.44
N LEU A 119 11.51 -1.68 -13.68
CA LEU A 119 12.12 -2.30 -14.86
C LEU A 119 13.48 -1.67 -15.17
N TYR A 120 14.38 -2.47 -15.71
CA TYR A 120 15.72 -2.03 -16.11
C TYR A 120 15.67 -1.29 -17.45
N HIS A 121 15.89 0.02 -17.42
CA HIS A 121 15.97 0.88 -18.61
C HIS A 121 17.41 1.25 -19.00
N GLY A 122 18.41 0.75 -18.25
CA GLY A 122 19.83 1.05 -18.46
C GLY A 122 20.62 1.25 -17.16
N LYS A 123 21.90 1.60 -17.28
CA LYS A 123 22.78 1.84 -16.12
C LYS A 123 22.20 2.97 -15.25
N LYS A 124 22.18 2.77 -13.92
CA LYS A 124 21.66 3.73 -12.92
C LYS A 124 20.16 4.02 -12.99
N THR A 125 19.37 3.17 -13.66
CA THR A 125 17.89 3.34 -13.71
C THR A 125 17.17 2.63 -12.57
N VAL A 126 17.71 1.51 -12.08
CA VAL A 126 17.21 0.77 -10.93
C VAL A 126 18.19 0.93 -9.77
N PRO A 127 17.77 1.44 -8.60
CA PRO A 127 18.63 1.55 -7.44
C PRO A 127 18.92 0.16 -6.84
N ALA A 128 20.10 -0.01 -6.22
CA ALA A 128 20.48 -1.29 -5.60
C ALA A 128 19.70 -1.58 -4.31
N THR A 129 19.34 -0.52 -3.58
CA THR A 129 18.54 -0.58 -2.35
C THR A 129 17.53 0.55 -2.36
N VAL A 130 16.42 0.35 -1.66
CA VAL A 130 15.40 1.40 -1.58
C VAL A 130 15.76 2.41 -0.50
N ARG A 131 15.86 3.67 -0.92
CA ARG A 131 16.21 4.81 -0.09
C ARG A 131 14.95 5.59 0.29
N ASN A 132 14.50 5.46 1.53
CA ASN A 132 13.22 6.02 1.99
C ASN A 132 13.10 7.54 1.79
N ASP A 133 14.21 8.26 1.82
CA ASP A 133 14.29 9.71 1.59
C ASP A 133 13.98 10.13 0.14
N MET A 134 14.16 9.23 -0.82
CA MET A 134 13.94 9.50 -2.24
C MET A 134 12.52 9.17 -2.70
N TRP A 135 11.69 8.61 -1.83
CA TRP A 135 10.32 8.19 -2.11
C TRP A 135 9.35 9.00 -1.27
N THR A 136 8.41 9.65 -1.94
CA THR A 136 7.33 10.41 -1.30
C THR A 136 6.00 9.72 -1.57
N PRO A 137 5.06 9.75 -0.60
CA PRO A 137 3.66 9.42 -0.88
C PRO A 137 3.15 10.24 -2.06
N TYR A 138 2.41 9.60 -2.98
CA TYR A 138 1.87 10.25 -4.17
C TYR A 138 0.35 10.36 -4.10
N PHE A 139 -0.34 9.23 -4.09
CA PHE A 139 -1.78 9.16 -3.84
C PHE A 139 -2.13 7.85 -3.15
N SER A 140 -3.31 7.80 -2.53
CA SER A 140 -3.92 6.54 -2.07
C SER A 140 -5.35 6.41 -2.55
N ILE A 141 -5.77 5.16 -2.75
CA ILE A 141 -7.11 4.77 -3.16
C ILE A 141 -7.69 3.89 -2.06
N HIS A 142 -8.87 4.24 -1.56
CA HIS A 142 -9.56 3.54 -0.49
C HIS A 142 -10.92 3.06 -0.98
N PHE A 143 -11.09 1.74 -0.94
CA PHE A 143 -12.31 1.03 -1.26
C PHE A 143 -13.20 0.94 -0.01
N PRO A 144 -14.52 0.76 -0.17
CA PRO A 144 -15.39 0.54 0.97
C PRO A 144 -14.95 -0.73 1.73
N PRO A 145 -15.02 -0.75 3.08
CA PRO A 145 -14.60 -1.86 3.94
C PRO A 145 -15.58 -3.04 3.86
N THR A 146 -15.77 -3.56 2.65
CA THR A 146 -16.66 -4.67 2.30
C THR A 146 -15.83 -5.77 1.66
N PRO A 147 -16.28 -7.04 1.69
CA PRO A 147 -15.55 -8.14 1.06
C PRO A 147 -15.39 -7.92 -0.45
N ALA A 148 -16.37 -7.27 -1.08
CA ALA A 148 -16.32 -6.96 -2.48
C ALA A 148 -15.37 -5.79 -2.78
N GLY A 149 -15.36 -4.74 -1.95
CA GLY A 149 -14.39 -3.65 -2.05
C GLY A 149 -12.94 -4.14 -1.95
N ALA A 150 -12.66 -5.10 -1.07
CA ALA A 150 -11.33 -5.72 -0.98
C ALA A 150 -10.94 -6.47 -2.27
N LEU A 151 -11.88 -7.18 -2.91
CA LEU A 151 -11.64 -7.84 -4.19
C LEU A 151 -11.43 -6.84 -5.33
N GLU A 152 -12.22 -5.77 -5.35
CA GLU A 152 -12.09 -4.68 -6.32
C GLU A 152 -10.73 -4.00 -6.21
N GLY A 153 -10.27 -3.68 -5.00
CA GLY A 153 -8.95 -3.09 -4.83
C GLY A 153 -7.80 -4.04 -5.15
N LEU A 154 -7.93 -5.35 -4.93
CA LEU A 154 -6.94 -6.32 -5.41
C LEU A 154 -6.88 -6.38 -6.92
N PHE A 155 -8.03 -6.35 -7.58
CA PHE A 155 -8.12 -6.29 -9.03
C PHE A 155 -7.53 -4.99 -9.57
N ALA A 156 -7.87 -3.85 -8.97
CA ALA A 156 -7.32 -2.54 -9.30
C ALA A 156 -5.80 -2.54 -9.19
N PHE A 157 -5.27 -3.03 -8.06
CA PHE A 157 -3.84 -3.12 -7.84
C PHE A 157 -3.12 -3.98 -8.88
N GLN A 158 -3.72 -5.12 -9.26
CA GLN A 158 -3.20 -5.96 -10.33
C GLN A 158 -3.16 -5.18 -11.66
N LYS A 159 -4.25 -4.51 -12.04
CA LYS A 159 -4.36 -3.76 -13.30
C LYS A 159 -3.44 -2.56 -13.38
N LEU A 160 -3.29 -1.80 -12.31
CA LEU A 160 -2.33 -0.69 -12.24
C LEU A 160 -0.89 -1.15 -12.48
N ARG A 161 -0.53 -2.31 -11.92
CA ARG A 161 0.81 -2.90 -12.12
C ARG A 161 1.00 -3.45 -13.54
N GLU A 162 -0.03 -4.11 -14.08
CA GLU A 162 -0.01 -4.60 -15.47
C GLU A 162 0.15 -3.45 -16.46
N LEU A 163 -0.64 -2.37 -16.32
CA LEU A 163 -0.56 -1.17 -17.17
C LEU A 163 0.80 -0.47 -17.07
N SER A 164 1.30 -0.26 -15.85
CA SER A 164 2.63 0.33 -15.65
C SER A 164 3.74 -0.51 -16.28
N THR A 165 3.64 -1.84 -16.20
CA THR A 165 4.60 -2.76 -16.82
C THR A 165 4.48 -2.73 -18.35
N GLN A 166 3.26 -2.78 -18.87
CA GLN A 166 2.98 -2.75 -20.30
C GLN A 166 3.51 -1.47 -20.95
N ARG A 167 3.25 -0.30 -20.36
CA ARG A 167 3.77 0.98 -20.87
C ARG A 167 5.29 1.01 -20.95
N GLN A 168 5.97 0.39 -19.99
CA GLN A 168 7.43 0.34 -19.98
C GLN A 168 8.01 -0.66 -20.98
N LEU A 169 7.33 -1.79 -21.23
CA LEU A 169 7.78 -2.83 -22.16
C LEU A 169 7.41 -2.53 -23.61
N SER A 170 6.22 -2.00 -23.84
CA SER A 170 5.68 -1.63 -25.15
C SER A 170 5.17 -0.17 -25.10
N PRO A 171 6.09 0.81 -25.01
CA PRO A 171 5.69 2.22 -24.96
C PRO A 171 5.07 2.66 -26.30
N PRO A 172 4.07 3.56 -26.28
CA PRO A 172 3.56 4.18 -27.51
C PRO A 172 4.68 4.96 -28.22
N GLU A 173 4.57 5.06 -29.54
CA GLU A 173 5.62 5.68 -30.37
C GLU A 173 5.97 7.10 -29.94
N ASN A 174 4.99 7.87 -29.44
CA ASN A 174 5.16 9.24 -28.96
C ASN A 174 6.13 9.36 -27.76
N LEU A 175 6.29 8.29 -26.97
CA LEU A 175 7.26 8.25 -25.87
C LEU A 175 8.66 7.82 -26.32
N ILE A 176 8.77 7.15 -27.48
CA ILE A 176 10.03 6.67 -28.02
C ILE A 176 10.66 7.73 -28.95
N ARG A 177 9.82 8.45 -29.70
CA ARG A 177 10.21 9.44 -30.68
C ARG A 177 10.43 10.81 -30.01
N ALA A 178 11.37 11.58 -30.57
CA ALA A 178 11.69 12.92 -30.09
C ALA A 178 10.56 13.88 -30.43
N THR A 179 9.99 14.50 -29.39
CA THR A 179 9.03 15.61 -29.53
C THR A 179 9.76 16.95 -29.61
N GLN A 180 9.06 18.00 -30.03
CA GLN A 180 9.62 19.36 -30.04
C GLN A 180 10.13 19.79 -28.65
N GLU A 181 9.38 19.44 -27.61
CA GLU A 181 9.76 19.69 -26.22
C GLU A 181 11.09 19.00 -25.84
N ASP A 182 11.29 17.75 -26.26
CA ASP A 182 12.54 17.03 -26.00
C ASP A 182 13.73 17.72 -26.68
N ILE A 183 13.54 18.21 -27.91
CA ILE A 183 14.54 18.95 -28.67
C ILE A 183 14.91 20.24 -27.92
N ASP A 184 13.93 20.96 -27.39
CA ASP A 184 14.14 22.22 -26.67
C ASP A 184 14.79 21.99 -25.29
N ILE A 185 14.48 20.88 -24.61
CA ILE A 185 15.18 20.44 -23.39
C ILE A 185 16.64 20.09 -23.70
N VAL A 186 16.92 19.46 -24.85
CA VAL A 186 18.30 19.15 -25.26
C VAL A 186 19.05 20.42 -25.63
N LYS A 187 18.44 21.34 -26.39
CA LYS A 187 19.02 22.64 -26.74
C LYS A 187 19.35 23.47 -25.50
N SER A 188 18.43 23.57 -24.55
CA SER A 188 18.65 24.32 -23.30
C SER A 188 19.77 23.74 -22.43
N LYS A 189 19.97 22.42 -22.44
CA LYS A 189 21.11 21.77 -21.75
C LYS A 189 22.46 21.96 -22.44
N LEU A 190 22.46 22.19 -23.75
CA LEU A 190 23.68 22.39 -24.53
C LEU A 190 24.26 23.80 -24.37
N GLY A 191 23.43 24.82 -24.08
CA GLY A 191 23.90 26.15 -23.72
C GLY A 191 22.94 27.28 -24.11
N SER A 192 23.43 28.52 -24.06
CA SER A 192 22.69 29.70 -24.53
C SER A 192 22.51 29.66 -26.06
N PRO A 193 21.51 30.36 -26.62
CA PRO A 193 21.29 30.40 -28.07
C PRO A 193 22.54 30.78 -28.89
N THR A 194 23.42 31.64 -28.35
CA THR A 194 24.70 32.03 -28.97
C THR A 194 25.69 30.87 -29.02
N THR A 195 25.84 30.10 -27.94
CA THR A 195 26.71 28.90 -27.95
C THR A 195 26.22 27.84 -28.92
N LEU A 196 24.91 27.73 -29.13
CA LEU A 196 24.34 26.84 -30.14
C LEU A 196 24.71 27.29 -31.56
N GLN A 197 24.69 28.60 -31.84
CA GLN A 197 25.13 29.13 -33.14
C GLN A 197 26.62 28.89 -33.38
N GLU A 198 27.47 29.09 -32.37
CA GLU A 198 28.91 28.80 -32.48
C GLU A 198 29.19 27.30 -32.70
N MET A 199 28.48 26.43 -31.98
CA MET A 199 28.59 24.98 -32.18
C MET A 199 28.03 24.54 -33.54
N ALA A 200 27.01 25.23 -34.06
CA ALA A 200 26.50 25.01 -35.42
C ALA A 200 27.57 25.37 -36.45
N ALA A 201 28.25 26.51 -36.29
CA ALA A 201 29.32 26.96 -37.17
C ALA A 201 30.54 26.02 -37.17
N ARG A 202 30.74 25.25 -36.09
CA ARG A 202 31.80 24.23 -35.95
C ARG A 202 31.38 22.81 -36.37
N ASP A 203 30.16 22.62 -36.89
CA ASP A 203 29.56 21.31 -37.19
C ASP A 203 29.45 20.34 -35.99
N GLU A 204 29.67 20.81 -34.76
CA GLU A 204 29.65 19.99 -33.55
C GLU A 204 28.22 19.63 -33.06
N LEU A 205 27.19 20.19 -33.70
CA LEU A 205 25.78 19.92 -33.39
C LEU A 205 25.26 18.63 -34.03
N GLN A 206 25.85 18.20 -35.16
CA GLN A 206 25.39 17.02 -35.87
C GLN A 206 25.51 15.77 -34.97
N GLY A 207 24.38 15.10 -34.73
CA GLY A 207 24.30 13.91 -33.87
C GLY A 207 24.11 14.17 -32.36
N LYS A 208 24.18 15.42 -31.89
CA LYS A 208 23.87 15.75 -30.47
C LYS A 208 22.39 16.08 -30.25
N ILE A 209 21.72 16.70 -31.23
CA ILE A 209 20.30 17.03 -31.17
C ILE A 209 19.53 16.03 -32.04
N PRO A 210 18.56 15.29 -31.49
CA PRO A 210 17.72 14.38 -32.27
C PRO A 210 16.79 15.16 -33.20
N GLN A 211 16.46 14.60 -34.36
CA GLN A 211 15.47 15.18 -35.26
C GLN A 211 14.04 14.89 -34.79
N LEU A 212 13.08 15.70 -35.21
CA LEU A 212 11.66 15.46 -34.92
C LEU A 212 11.27 14.08 -35.46
N ASN A 213 10.58 13.28 -34.64
CA ASN A 213 10.17 11.90 -34.92
C ASN A 213 11.29 10.84 -35.00
N GLU A 214 12.55 11.21 -34.77
CA GLU A 214 13.65 10.26 -34.62
C GLU A 214 13.56 9.53 -33.26
N ILE A 215 14.11 8.31 -33.18
CA ILE A 215 14.16 7.56 -31.92
C ILE A 215 15.07 8.29 -30.93
N LEU A 216 14.55 8.56 -29.73
CA LEU A 216 15.29 9.24 -28.67
C LEU A 216 16.58 8.48 -28.29
N PRO A 217 17.68 9.20 -28.00
CA PRO A 217 18.88 8.61 -27.41
C PRO A 217 18.56 7.80 -26.16
N LYS A 218 19.23 6.66 -25.97
CA LYS A 218 18.94 5.69 -24.90
C LYS A 218 18.77 6.32 -23.51
N LYS A 219 19.59 7.33 -23.17
CA LYS A 219 19.53 8.03 -21.87
C LYS A 219 18.27 8.89 -21.71
N LEU A 220 17.90 9.67 -22.72
CA LEU A 220 16.70 10.51 -22.70
C LEU A 220 15.44 9.65 -22.76
N ARG A 221 15.47 8.62 -23.62
CA ARG A 221 14.40 7.63 -23.70
C ARG A 221 14.16 6.95 -22.35
N ALA A 222 15.22 6.49 -21.69
CA ALA A 222 15.10 5.90 -20.35
C ALA A 222 14.51 6.91 -19.36
N GLN A 223 14.95 8.17 -19.38
CA GLN A 223 14.39 9.21 -18.50
C GLN A 223 12.88 9.43 -18.74
N LYS A 224 12.46 9.51 -20.00
CA LYS A 224 11.06 9.67 -20.40
C LYS A 224 10.20 8.47 -20.02
N LEU A 225 10.72 7.24 -20.16
CA LEU A 225 10.03 6.01 -19.74
C LEU A 225 9.95 5.84 -18.20
N MET A 226 10.92 6.40 -17.48
CA MET A 226 10.92 6.41 -16.02
C MET A 226 9.93 7.43 -15.45
N ASP A 227 9.59 8.48 -16.19
CA ASP A 227 8.58 9.45 -15.76
C ASP A 227 7.18 8.86 -15.89
N GLN A 228 6.64 8.44 -14.75
CA GLN A 228 5.35 7.77 -14.65
C GLN A 228 4.32 8.62 -13.90
N LYS A 229 4.65 9.87 -13.59
CA LYS A 229 3.82 10.71 -12.71
C LYS A 229 2.41 10.92 -13.30
N ALA A 230 2.34 11.49 -14.49
CA ALA A 230 1.06 11.76 -15.16
C ALA A 230 0.38 10.46 -15.60
N THR A 231 1.17 9.51 -16.12
CA THR A 231 0.63 8.27 -16.68
C THR A 231 0.04 7.34 -15.62
N SER A 232 0.61 7.29 -14.41
CA SER A 232 0.02 6.53 -13.29
C SER A 232 -1.32 7.09 -12.81
N VAL A 233 -1.54 8.40 -12.96
CA VAL A 233 -2.84 9.04 -12.65
C VAL A 233 -3.87 8.68 -13.71
N ALA A 234 -3.50 8.76 -14.99
CA ALA A 234 -4.36 8.30 -16.07
C ALA A 234 -4.70 6.81 -15.93
N ASP A 235 -3.72 5.96 -15.54
CA ASP A 235 -3.96 4.53 -15.25
C ASP A 235 -4.96 4.36 -14.11
N ALA A 236 -4.85 5.17 -13.04
CA ALA A 236 -5.77 5.13 -11.89
C ALA A 236 -7.20 5.50 -12.29
N ALA A 237 -7.38 6.60 -13.03
CA ALA A 237 -8.68 7.00 -13.53
C ALA A 237 -9.30 5.91 -14.41
N PHE A 238 -8.53 5.39 -15.37
CA PHE A 238 -8.99 4.32 -16.27
C PHE A 238 -9.37 3.03 -15.53
N VAL A 239 -8.57 2.59 -14.56
CA VAL A 239 -8.84 1.36 -13.79
C VAL A 239 -10.05 1.55 -12.87
N LEU A 240 -10.21 2.71 -12.24
CA LEU A 240 -11.38 2.98 -11.41
C LEU A 240 -12.66 3.07 -12.23
N ASP A 241 -12.60 3.71 -13.40
CA ASP A 241 -13.72 3.76 -14.34
C ASP A 241 -14.14 2.36 -14.80
N TRP A 242 -13.15 1.52 -15.15
CA TRP A 242 -13.39 0.11 -15.48
C TRP A 242 -14.06 -0.66 -14.34
N ILE A 243 -13.61 -0.47 -13.10
CA ILE A 243 -14.16 -1.19 -11.96
C ILE A 243 -15.57 -0.73 -11.62
N LEU A 244 -15.82 0.58 -11.69
CA LEU A 244 -17.08 1.19 -11.29
C LEU A 244 -18.19 0.97 -12.34
N SER A 245 -17.88 1.05 -13.63
CA SER A 245 -18.83 0.73 -14.71
C SER A 245 -18.96 -0.78 -14.94
N GLY A 246 -18.01 -1.59 -14.47
CA GLY A 246 -18.06 -3.05 -14.56
C GLY A 246 -19.15 -3.72 -13.70
N PRO A 247 -19.23 -5.07 -13.74
CA PRO A 247 -20.23 -5.84 -13.01
C PRO A 247 -20.21 -5.51 -11.53
N SER A 248 -21.40 -5.56 -10.92
CA SER A 248 -21.56 -5.16 -9.52
C SER A 248 -20.65 -5.94 -8.58
N PRO A 249 -20.17 -5.34 -7.48
CA PRO A 249 -19.30 -6.03 -6.53
C PRO A 249 -19.92 -7.34 -6.05
N TRP A 250 -21.25 -7.38 -5.85
CA TRP A 250 -22.00 -8.59 -5.56
C TRP A 250 -21.99 -9.61 -6.71
N GLU A 251 -22.18 -9.16 -7.96
CA GLU A 251 -22.05 -10.01 -9.14
C GLU A 251 -20.63 -10.60 -9.27
N ARG A 252 -19.59 -9.84 -8.96
CA ARG A 252 -18.20 -10.35 -8.93
C ARG A 252 -18.00 -11.40 -7.84
N VAL A 253 -18.49 -11.15 -6.64
CA VAL A 253 -18.41 -12.11 -5.53
C VAL A 253 -19.16 -13.40 -5.87
N THR A 254 -20.40 -13.27 -6.34
CA THR A 254 -21.24 -14.41 -6.73
C THR A 254 -20.64 -15.16 -7.92
N THR A 255 -20.08 -14.48 -8.92
CA THR A 255 -19.43 -15.14 -10.05
C THR A 255 -18.19 -15.91 -9.63
N VAL A 256 -17.35 -15.35 -8.74
CA VAL A 256 -16.21 -16.07 -8.17
C VAL A 256 -16.67 -17.28 -7.35
N ALA A 257 -17.72 -17.14 -6.54
CA ALA A 257 -18.28 -18.23 -5.76
C ALA A 257 -18.85 -19.35 -6.65
N LYS A 258 -19.67 -19.01 -7.65
CA LYS A 258 -20.24 -19.95 -8.62
C LYS A 258 -19.16 -20.64 -9.45
N ASN A 259 -18.16 -19.92 -9.95
CA ASN A 259 -17.03 -20.51 -10.66
C ASN A 259 -16.24 -21.50 -9.79
N ARG A 260 -16.12 -21.24 -8.48
CA ARG A 260 -15.52 -22.18 -7.52
C ARG A 260 -16.41 -23.40 -7.29
N ALA A 261 -17.74 -23.22 -7.23
CA ALA A 261 -18.70 -24.31 -7.07
C ALA A 261 -18.71 -25.24 -8.30
N ILE A 262 -18.77 -24.68 -9.51
CA ILE A 262 -18.65 -25.40 -10.79
C ILE A 262 -17.37 -26.22 -10.84
N LYS A 263 -16.23 -25.60 -10.51
CA LYS A 263 -14.96 -26.32 -10.44
C LYS A 263 -15.02 -27.42 -9.40
N ALA A 264 -15.70 -27.23 -8.27
CA ALA A 264 -15.82 -28.25 -7.25
C ALA A 264 -16.70 -29.45 -7.67
N THR A 265 -17.71 -29.25 -8.52
CA THR A 265 -18.56 -30.33 -9.05
C THR A 265 -17.87 -31.13 -10.15
N GLU A 266 -17.08 -30.48 -11.00
CA GLU A 266 -16.30 -31.14 -12.07
C GLU A 266 -15.12 -31.98 -11.53
N LEU A 267 -14.75 -31.80 -10.26
CA LEU A 267 -13.60 -32.46 -9.66
C LEU A 267 -13.92 -33.88 -9.18
N SER A 268 -13.02 -34.81 -9.52
CA SER A 268 -12.99 -36.19 -8.99
C SER A 268 -13.08 -36.24 -7.45
N ARG A 269 -13.59 -37.36 -6.90
CA ARG A 269 -13.67 -37.61 -5.45
C ARG A 269 -12.33 -37.39 -4.74
N ASN A 270 -11.21 -37.76 -5.37
CA ASN A 270 -9.87 -37.57 -4.82
C ASN A 270 -9.48 -36.08 -4.73
N SER A 271 -9.81 -35.29 -5.76
CA SER A 271 -9.64 -33.83 -5.72
C SER A 271 -10.55 -33.17 -4.70
N VAL A 272 -11.79 -33.64 -4.52
CA VAL A 272 -12.69 -33.13 -3.47
C VAL A 272 -12.12 -33.39 -2.08
N ALA A 273 -11.57 -34.58 -1.83
CA ALA A 273 -10.89 -34.89 -0.56
C ALA A 273 -9.68 -33.97 -0.32
N ARG A 274 -8.87 -33.72 -1.35
CA ARG A 274 -7.75 -32.75 -1.29
C ARG A 274 -8.25 -31.34 -1.03
N LEU A 275 -9.32 -30.89 -1.68
CA LEU A 275 -9.92 -29.57 -1.46
C LEU A 275 -10.47 -29.42 -0.05
N ARG A 276 -11.13 -30.43 0.52
CA ARG A 276 -11.58 -30.39 1.93
C ARG A 276 -10.40 -30.25 2.88
N LYS A 277 -9.29 -30.95 2.62
CA LYS A 277 -8.05 -30.79 3.39
C LYS A 277 -7.50 -29.37 3.28
N ILE A 278 -7.43 -28.83 2.05
CA ILE A 278 -6.99 -27.46 1.79
C ILE A 278 -7.91 -26.45 2.50
N ARG A 279 -9.24 -26.65 2.49
CA ARG A 279 -10.20 -25.79 3.21
C ARG A 279 -9.95 -25.82 4.71
N LYS A 280 -9.82 -26.99 5.31
CA LYS A 280 -9.46 -27.10 6.73
C LYS A 280 -8.14 -26.39 7.04
N GLU A 281 -7.14 -26.51 6.15
CA GLU A 281 -5.87 -25.78 6.30
C GLU A 281 -6.03 -24.26 6.15
N ILE A 282 -6.91 -23.80 5.25
CA ILE A 282 -7.24 -22.38 5.07
C ILE A 282 -7.97 -21.84 6.30
N GLU A 283 -9.01 -22.54 6.79
CA GLU A 283 -9.76 -22.19 8.00
C GLU A 283 -8.83 -22.15 9.23
N GLN A 284 -7.95 -23.15 9.38
CA GLN A 284 -6.93 -23.15 10.44
C GLN A 284 -5.98 -21.96 10.33
N LYS A 285 -5.52 -21.62 9.11
CA LYS A 285 -4.69 -20.44 8.87
C LYS A 285 -5.46 -19.14 9.13
N ALA A 286 -6.72 -19.06 8.76
CA ALA A 286 -7.58 -17.90 9.01
C ALA A 286 -7.81 -17.70 10.52
N ALA A 287 -8.10 -18.78 11.25
CA ALA A 287 -8.18 -18.76 12.71
C ALA A 287 -6.83 -18.37 13.36
N GLU A 288 -5.71 -18.86 12.83
CA GLU A 288 -4.37 -18.46 13.30
C GLU A 288 -4.09 -16.97 13.01
N ILE A 289 -4.49 -16.47 11.84
CA ILE A 289 -4.38 -15.04 11.49
C ILE A 289 -5.23 -14.20 12.44
N ARG A 290 -6.49 -14.58 12.71
CA ARG A 290 -7.37 -13.90 13.67
C ARG A 290 -6.76 -13.89 15.07
N ARG A 291 -6.25 -15.03 15.54
CA ARG A 291 -5.57 -15.14 16.83
C ARG A 291 -4.31 -14.26 16.90
N ARG A 292 -3.55 -14.15 15.81
CA ARG A 292 -2.36 -13.28 15.78
C ARG A 292 -2.75 -11.80 15.75
N ALA A 293 -3.81 -11.45 15.02
CA ALA A 293 -4.33 -10.08 15.00
C ALA A 293 -4.84 -9.67 16.39
N SER A 294 -5.53 -10.57 17.10
CA SER A 294 -6.05 -10.27 18.44
C SER A 294 -4.95 -9.97 19.47
N LEU A 295 -3.74 -10.50 19.30
CA LEU A 295 -2.57 -10.15 20.13
C LEU A 295 -2.18 -8.66 20.07
N ALA A 296 -2.61 -7.91 19.04
CA ALA A 296 -2.39 -6.47 18.99
C ALA A 296 -3.35 -5.68 19.90
N VAL A 297 -4.54 -6.24 20.16
CA VAL A 297 -5.64 -5.57 20.88
C VAL A 297 -5.79 -6.11 22.31
N GLU A 298 -5.59 -7.41 22.50
CA GLU A 298 -5.72 -8.05 23.81
C GLU A 298 -4.61 -7.60 24.77
N SER A 299 -5.00 -7.12 25.95
CA SER A 299 -4.05 -6.88 27.04
C SER A 299 -3.56 -8.22 27.58
N LEU A 300 -2.28 -8.50 27.39
CA LEU A 300 -1.66 -9.69 27.97
C LEU A 300 -1.58 -9.53 29.49
N ALA A 301 -2.21 -10.46 30.22
CA ALA A 301 -2.11 -10.52 31.67
C ALA A 301 -0.64 -10.55 32.10
N ASP A 302 -0.30 -9.80 33.15
CA ASP A 302 1.09 -9.66 33.64
C ASP A 302 1.74 -11.02 34.01
N GLY A 303 0.92 -12.06 34.21
CA GLY A 303 1.36 -13.43 34.49
C GLY A 303 1.64 -14.31 33.27
N ASP A 304 1.27 -13.93 32.05
CA ASP A 304 1.54 -14.78 30.87
C ASP A 304 3.01 -14.67 30.47
N ARG A 305 3.78 -15.72 30.81
CA ARG A 305 5.20 -15.82 30.51
C ARG A 305 5.49 -16.49 29.16
N ALA A 306 4.48 -17.05 28.50
CA ALA A 306 4.61 -17.75 27.21
C ALA A 306 4.49 -16.80 26.02
N SER A 307 3.63 -15.80 26.16
CA SER A 307 3.44 -14.73 25.19
C SER A 307 4.43 -13.59 25.41
N LEU A 308 4.86 -12.99 24.30
CA LEU A 308 5.69 -11.79 24.34
C LEU A 308 4.80 -10.61 23.95
N ARG A 309 4.95 -9.49 24.67
CA ARG A 309 4.34 -8.23 24.26
C ARG A 309 4.94 -7.79 22.94
N LEU A 310 4.19 -7.04 22.15
CA LEU A 310 4.73 -6.42 20.94
C LEU A 310 5.80 -5.38 21.30
N THR A 311 6.68 -5.06 20.36
CA THR A 311 7.57 -3.90 20.53
C THR A 311 6.78 -2.61 20.41
N PHE A 312 7.20 -1.57 21.15
CA PHE A 312 6.58 -0.25 21.04
C PHE A 312 6.67 0.27 19.60
N ASP A 313 7.78 0.03 18.90
CA ASP A 313 7.93 0.42 17.49
C ASP A 313 6.93 -0.29 16.58
N ALA A 314 6.70 -1.60 16.81
CA ALA A 314 5.68 -2.34 16.07
C ALA A 314 4.29 -1.79 16.36
N ILE A 315 3.94 -1.53 17.62
CA ILE A 315 2.64 -0.94 17.99
C ILE A 315 2.48 0.45 17.40
N ARG A 316 3.51 1.29 17.47
CA ARG A 316 3.54 2.63 16.85
C ARG A 316 3.34 2.54 15.35
N GLN A 317 4.02 1.62 14.68
CA GLN A 317 3.85 1.38 13.26
C GLN A 317 2.43 0.91 12.93
N LEU A 318 1.87 -0.03 13.70
CA LEU A 318 0.51 -0.51 13.51
C LEU A 318 -0.53 0.57 13.77
N SER A 319 -0.32 1.45 14.76
CA SER A 319 -1.15 2.62 15.00
C SER A 319 -1.21 3.54 13.78
N MET A 320 -0.06 3.81 13.14
CA MET A 320 -0.02 4.60 11.90
C MET A 320 -0.67 3.87 10.71
N GLU A 321 -0.55 2.53 10.64
CA GLU A 321 -1.11 1.71 9.55
C GLU A 321 -2.63 1.58 9.66
N HIS A 322 -3.15 1.25 10.83
CA HIS A 322 -4.55 0.87 11.05
C HIS A 322 -5.39 1.98 11.68
N ARG A 323 -4.79 3.14 12.01
CA ARG A 323 -5.48 4.26 12.68
C ARG A 323 -6.08 3.81 14.01
N SER A 324 -5.33 3.02 14.77
CA SER A 324 -5.71 2.64 16.14
C SER A 324 -4.95 3.51 17.13
N ILE A 325 -5.53 3.78 18.29
CA ILE A 325 -4.89 4.60 19.32
C ILE A 325 -4.05 3.67 20.20
N ILE A 326 -2.83 4.05 20.51
CA ILE A 326 -1.97 3.27 21.39
C ILE A 326 -2.51 3.38 22.82
N SER A 327 -2.66 2.24 23.49
CA SER A 327 -3.04 2.16 24.90
C SER A 327 -2.09 2.99 25.78
N GLU A 328 -2.60 3.46 26.91
CA GLU A 328 -1.84 4.24 27.90
C GLU A 328 -0.54 3.57 28.32
N LYS A 329 -0.52 2.22 28.42
CA LYS A 329 0.67 1.44 28.77
C LYS A 329 1.65 1.25 27.60
N GLY A 330 1.29 1.65 26.38
CA GLY A 330 2.12 1.51 25.19
C GLY A 330 2.31 0.07 24.70
N ASP A 331 1.50 -0.87 25.19
CA ASP A 331 1.69 -2.31 24.99
C ASP A 331 0.66 -2.97 24.07
N LYS A 332 -0.41 -2.25 23.72
CA LYS A 332 -1.48 -2.70 22.82
C LYS A 332 -2.09 -1.52 22.05
N LEU A 333 -2.90 -1.84 21.06
CA LEU A 333 -3.77 -0.90 20.36
C LEU A 333 -5.15 -0.94 21.00
N ASP A 334 -5.66 0.21 21.39
CA ASP A 334 -7.07 0.41 21.68
C ASP A 334 -7.74 0.66 20.33
N ASP A 335 -8.68 -0.21 19.96
CA ASP A 335 -9.41 -0.11 18.71
C ASP A 335 -10.64 0.78 18.96
N PRO A 336 -10.66 2.04 18.48
CA PRO A 336 -11.81 2.92 18.69
C PRO A 336 -13.01 2.45 17.86
N ASP A 337 -12.73 1.81 16.72
CA ASP A 337 -13.72 1.33 15.76
C ASP A 337 -13.45 -0.15 15.54
N ASN A 338 -14.10 -1.00 16.32
CA ASN A 338 -14.09 -2.46 16.13
C ASN A 338 -14.76 -2.79 14.78
N GLN A 339 -14.07 -2.53 13.67
CA GLN A 339 -14.58 -2.81 12.35
C GLN A 339 -14.77 -4.32 12.26
N PRO A 340 -15.97 -4.79 11.88
CA PRO A 340 -16.23 -6.21 11.78
C PRO A 340 -15.20 -6.81 10.83
N SER A 341 -14.44 -7.80 11.32
CA SER A 341 -13.49 -8.52 10.48
C SER A 341 -14.27 -9.03 9.27
N ILE A 342 -13.89 -8.58 8.07
CA ILE A 342 -14.59 -8.94 6.85
C ILE A 342 -14.36 -10.43 6.62
N ASP A 343 -15.33 -11.25 7.02
CA ASP A 343 -15.26 -12.69 6.81
C ASP A 343 -15.73 -13.01 5.40
N ILE A 344 -14.80 -12.91 4.45
CA ILE A 344 -15.01 -13.26 3.03
C ILE A 344 -15.49 -14.73 2.90
N ASP A 345 -15.23 -15.57 3.91
CA ASP A 345 -15.55 -17.00 3.86
C ASP A 345 -17.00 -17.32 4.27
N ASN A 346 -17.73 -16.41 4.93
CA ASN A 346 -19.13 -16.63 5.31
C ASN A 346 -20.12 -16.64 4.13
N LEU A 347 -19.68 -16.28 2.92
CA LEU A 347 -20.48 -16.35 1.70
C LEU A 347 -20.65 -17.77 1.13
N GLN A 348 -20.08 -18.79 1.77
CA GLN A 348 -19.95 -20.15 1.23
C GLN A 348 -21.00 -21.16 1.73
N GLN A 349 -21.97 -20.76 2.56
CA GLN A 349 -22.93 -21.71 3.16
C GLN A 349 -24.08 -22.17 2.24
N TYR A 350 -24.10 -21.77 0.96
CA TYR A 350 -25.17 -22.16 0.02
C TYR A 350 -24.67 -23.17 -1.02
N GLU A 351 -25.26 -24.38 -1.03
CA GLU A 351 -26.00 -24.96 -2.19
C GLU A 351 -26.21 -26.51 -2.11
N PRO A 352 -27.40 -27.04 -2.50
CA PRO A 352 -27.72 -28.48 -2.63
C PRO A 352 -27.48 -29.05 -4.05
N ARG A 353 -27.24 -30.36 -4.14
CA ARG A 353 -26.42 -31.00 -5.21
C ARG A 353 -27.06 -31.40 -6.55
N ALA A 354 -28.37 -31.29 -6.78
CA ALA A 354 -28.99 -31.90 -7.98
C ALA A 354 -29.60 -30.89 -8.98
N ILE A 355 -29.82 -29.64 -8.58
CA ILE A 355 -30.36 -28.57 -9.45
C ILE A 355 -29.20 -27.80 -10.15
N LEU A 356 -27.95 -27.99 -9.68
CA LEU A 356 -26.76 -27.24 -10.07
C LEU A 356 -26.28 -27.41 -11.53
N GLU A 357 -26.38 -28.57 -12.17
CA GLU A 357 -25.67 -28.79 -13.45
C GLU A 357 -26.26 -28.00 -14.62
N ALA A 358 -27.59 -28.02 -14.79
CA ALA A 358 -28.27 -27.21 -15.79
C ALA A 358 -28.09 -25.71 -15.51
N GLU A 359 -28.16 -25.30 -14.24
CA GLU A 359 -27.92 -23.92 -13.82
C GLU A 359 -26.46 -23.47 -14.04
N ASN A 360 -25.50 -24.40 -13.91
CA ASN A 360 -24.08 -24.12 -14.15
C ASN A 360 -23.79 -23.85 -15.63
N ASN A 361 -24.42 -24.62 -16.53
CA ASN A 361 -24.27 -24.39 -17.97
C ASN A 361 -24.90 -23.07 -18.39
N ALA A 362 -26.14 -22.81 -17.95
CA ALA A 362 -26.81 -21.53 -18.19
C ALA A 362 -25.98 -20.35 -17.65
N PHE A 363 -25.38 -20.51 -16.46
CA PHE A 363 -24.50 -19.49 -15.89
C PHE A 363 -23.21 -19.27 -16.69
N LYS A 364 -22.57 -20.34 -17.21
CA LYS A 364 -21.40 -20.23 -18.09
C LYS A 364 -21.73 -19.50 -19.38
N GLU A 365 -22.84 -19.85 -20.02
CA GLU A 365 -23.36 -19.21 -21.23
C GLU A 365 -23.65 -17.73 -20.99
N ARG A 366 -24.35 -17.41 -19.89
CA ARG A 366 -24.65 -16.03 -19.48
C ARG A 366 -23.38 -15.19 -19.32
N ILE A 367 -22.34 -15.73 -18.64
CA ILE A 367 -21.05 -15.03 -18.54
C ILE A 367 -20.38 -14.88 -19.90
N GLN A 368 -20.39 -15.92 -20.73
CA GLN A 368 -19.75 -15.88 -22.04
C GLN A 368 -20.40 -14.84 -22.95
N MET A 369 -21.73 -14.77 -22.95
CA MET A 369 -22.50 -13.79 -23.70
C MET A 369 -22.19 -12.36 -23.24
N ALA A 370 -22.16 -12.14 -21.93
CA ALA A 370 -21.75 -10.85 -21.35
C ALA A 370 -20.33 -10.46 -21.81
N LYS A 371 -19.35 -11.37 -21.72
CA LYS A 371 -17.97 -11.12 -22.15
C LYS A 371 -17.84 -10.86 -23.66
N SER A 372 -18.61 -11.57 -24.50
CA SER A 372 -18.60 -11.31 -25.94
C SER A 372 -19.19 -9.94 -26.26
N ALA A 373 -20.28 -9.56 -25.59
CA ALA A 373 -20.87 -8.24 -25.76
C ALA A 373 -19.93 -7.11 -25.31
N GLU A 374 -19.27 -7.29 -24.16
CA GLU A 374 -18.23 -6.36 -23.69
C GLU A 374 -17.10 -6.22 -24.72
N HIS A 375 -16.63 -7.34 -25.29
CA HIS A 375 -15.53 -7.33 -26.25
C HIS A 375 -15.91 -6.67 -27.58
N GLU A 376 -17.11 -6.93 -28.10
CA GLU A 376 -17.60 -6.28 -29.32
C GLU A 376 -17.82 -4.78 -29.10
N ALA A 377 -18.39 -4.37 -27.95
CA ALA A 377 -18.53 -2.96 -27.61
C ALA A 377 -17.17 -2.23 -27.54
N ILE A 378 -16.15 -2.87 -26.96
CA ILE A 378 -14.77 -2.33 -26.96
C ILE A 378 -14.26 -2.16 -28.40
N LYS A 379 -14.45 -3.17 -29.27
CA LYS A 379 -14.02 -3.10 -30.67
C LYS A 379 -14.73 -1.99 -31.43
N GLU A 380 -16.04 -1.89 -31.30
CA GLU A 380 -16.85 -0.86 -31.95
C GLU A 380 -16.43 0.54 -31.49
N TRP A 381 -16.23 0.71 -30.19
CA TRP A 381 -15.78 1.97 -29.64
C TRP A 381 -14.42 2.39 -30.22
N PHE A 382 -13.44 1.48 -30.31
CA PHE A 382 -12.12 1.77 -30.90
C PHE A 382 -12.14 1.92 -32.43
N ARG A 383 -13.16 1.40 -33.13
CA ARG A 383 -13.33 1.65 -34.58
C ARG A 383 -13.78 3.09 -34.86
N HIS A 384 -14.55 3.68 -33.95
CA HIS A 384 -15.07 5.04 -34.10
C HIS A 384 -14.19 6.09 -33.42
N ASN A 385 -13.41 5.70 -32.41
CA ASN A 385 -12.54 6.59 -31.65
C ASN A 385 -11.07 6.19 -31.84
N GLU A 386 -10.33 6.91 -32.69
CA GLU A 386 -8.87 6.74 -32.80
C GLU A 386 -8.15 7.14 -31.51
N THR A 387 -8.74 8.07 -30.75
CA THR A 387 -8.29 8.45 -29.42
C THR A 387 -9.49 8.58 -28.48
N PRO A 388 -9.38 8.24 -27.19
CA PRO A 388 -10.38 8.59 -26.18
C PRO A 388 -10.47 10.11 -26.07
N SER A 389 -11.28 10.73 -26.91
CA SER A 389 -11.67 12.11 -26.71
C SER A 389 -12.70 12.17 -25.58
N THR A 390 -12.63 13.24 -24.80
CA THR A 390 -13.47 13.47 -23.63
C THR A 390 -14.95 13.70 -23.94
N GLU A 391 -15.30 13.91 -25.21
CA GLU A 391 -16.64 14.34 -25.61
C GLU A 391 -17.61 13.17 -25.80
N MET A 392 -17.11 11.96 -26.09
CA MET A 392 -17.94 10.80 -26.48
C MET A 392 -18.40 9.91 -25.30
N GLY A 393 -18.22 10.37 -24.05
CA GLY A 393 -18.55 9.59 -22.85
C GLY A 393 -17.50 8.52 -22.50
N SER A 394 -17.69 7.81 -21.38
CA SER A 394 -16.78 6.74 -20.98
C SER A 394 -16.95 5.50 -21.88
N LEU A 395 -15.83 4.96 -22.37
CA LEU A 395 -15.76 3.64 -23.01
C LEU A 395 -16.49 2.60 -22.16
N TRP A 396 -16.32 2.64 -20.84
CA TRP A 396 -16.86 1.63 -19.95
C TRP A 396 -18.36 1.76 -19.73
N ASP A 397 -18.94 2.93 -19.96
CA ASP A 397 -20.40 3.11 -19.95
C ASP A 397 -21.04 2.46 -21.18
N SER A 398 -20.41 2.57 -22.36
CA SER A 398 -20.88 1.82 -23.54
C SER A 398 -20.75 0.30 -23.37
N VAL A 399 -19.67 -0.14 -22.72
CA VAL A 399 -19.40 -1.55 -22.45
C VAL A 399 -20.38 -2.10 -21.41
N SER A 400 -20.67 -1.33 -20.36
CA SER A 400 -21.62 -1.73 -19.31
C SER A 400 -23.05 -1.82 -19.87
N LEU A 401 -23.45 -0.87 -20.71
CA LEU A 401 -24.74 -0.88 -21.40
C LEU A 401 -24.87 -2.09 -22.34
N ALA A 402 -23.86 -2.35 -23.17
CA ALA A 402 -23.86 -3.50 -24.06
C ALA A 402 -23.94 -4.83 -23.29
N ARG A 403 -23.24 -4.93 -22.17
CA ARG A 403 -23.30 -6.08 -21.25
C ARG A 403 -24.69 -6.26 -20.67
N GLU A 404 -25.33 -5.20 -20.17
CA GLU A 404 -26.67 -5.26 -19.58
C GLU A 404 -27.72 -5.67 -20.62
N ASN A 405 -27.68 -5.08 -21.82
CA ASN A 405 -28.54 -5.48 -22.94
C ASN A 405 -28.36 -6.96 -23.32
N ALA A 406 -27.12 -7.44 -23.32
CA ALA A 406 -26.82 -8.85 -23.60
C ALA A 406 -27.36 -9.79 -22.49
N LEU A 407 -27.27 -9.39 -21.21
CA LEU A 407 -27.83 -10.15 -20.10
C LEU A 407 -29.36 -10.17 -20.14
N ASP A 408 -30.00 -9.05 -20.44
CA ASP A 408 -31.47 -8.96 -20.56
C ASP A 408 -31.99 -9.80 -21.73
N SER A 409 -31.30 -9.75 -22.88
CA SER A 409 -31.64 -10.61 -24.02
C SER A 409 -31.45 -12.10 -23.73
N TYR A 410 -30.40 -12.49 -22.99
CA TYR A 410 -30.22 -13.87 -22.53
C TYR A 410 -31.34 -14.30 -21.59
N ASP A 411 -31.63 -13.49 -20.57
CA ASP A 411 -32.60 -13.83 -19.53
C ASP A 411 -34.03 -13.91 -20.12
N THR A 412 -34.36 -13.07 -21.11
CA THR A 412 -35.64 -13.15 -21.86
C THR A 412 -35.73 -14.39 -22.73
N GLN A 413 -34.69 -14.71 -23.51
CA GLN A 413 -34.64 -15.93 -24.33
C GLN A 413 -34.75 -17.20 -23.47
N HIS A 414 -34.02 -17.25 -22.36
CA HIS A 414 -34.05 -18.37 -21.42
C HIS A 414 -35.42 -18.50 -20.74
N LYS A 415 -36.11 -17.39 -20.45
CA LYS A 415 -37.48 -17.42 -19.92
C LYS A 415 -38.46 -17.95 -20.97
N MET A 416 -38.35 -17.52 -22.23
CA MET A 416 -39.21 -17.98 -23.32
C MET A 416 -39.04 -19.48 -23.62
N SER A 417 -37.79 -19.98 -23.66
CA SER A 417 -37.52 -21.41 -23.88
C SER A 417 -38.07 -22.27 -22.74
N LYS A 418 -38.01 -21.79 -21.50
CA LYS A 418 -38.59 -22.47 -20.35
C LYS A 418 -40.11 -22.53 -20.39
N ILE A 419 -40.78 -21.46 -20.84
CA ILE A 419 -42.23 -21.42 -21.02
C ILE A 419 -42.66 -22.36 -22.15
N ALA A 420 -41.95 -22.38 -23.28
CA ALA A 420 -42.22 -23.29 -24.39
C ALA A 420 -42.10 -24.77 -23.97
N ALA A 421 -41.03 -25.12 -23.25
CA ALA A 421 -40.83 -26.48 -22.74
C ALA A 421 -41.91 -26.91 -21.72
N ALA A 422 -42.45 -25.98 -20.93
CA ALA A 422 -43.56 -26.25 -20.01
C ALA A 422 -44.89 -26.49 -20.76
N GLY A 423 -45.16 -25.71 -21.82
CA GLY A 423 -46.37 -25.84 -22.62
C GLY A 423 -46.47 -27.17 -23.38
N GLU A 424 -45.35 -27.69 -23.89
CA GLU A 424 -45.32 -29.00 -24.58
C GLU A 424 -45.58 -30.19 -23.63
N ALA A 425 -45.22 -30.05 -22.35
CA ALA A 425 -45.42 -31.09 -21.34
C ALA A 425 -46.89 -31.22 -20.88
N GLU A 426 -47.68 -30.14 -20.95
CA GLU A 426 -49.09 -30.13 -20.53
C GLU A 426 -50.03 -30.73 -21.59
N THR A 427 -49.65 -30.77 -22.86
CA THR A 427 -50.47 -31.31 -23.96
C THR A 427 -50.54 -32.86 -24.03
N GLY A 428 -49.99 -33.59 -23.06
CA GLY A 428 -49.90 -35.06 -23.07
C GLY A 428 -50.62 -35.81 -21.95
N SER A 429 -51.41 -35.16 -21.09
CA SER A 429 -51.96 -35.78 -19.88
C SER A 429 -53.38 -35.32 -19.53
N ASP A 430 -54.38 -35.89 -20.19
CA ASP A 430 -55.77 -35.89 -19.69
C ASP A 430 -55.87 -36.85 -18.48
N GLN A 431 -56.01 -36.30 -17.28
CA GLN A 431 -57.06 -36.64 -16.29
C GLN A 431 -56.75 -36.04 -14.91
N ASP A 432 -57.66 -35.17 -14.47
CA ASP A 432 -58.11 -34.93 -13.10
C ASP A 432 -57.09 -35.03 -11.95
N ASN A 433 -56.42 -33.91 -11.66
CA ASN A 433 -56.33 -33.48 -10.27
C ASN A 433 -56.04 -31.98 -10.12
N THR A 434 -57.00 -31.30 -9.52
CA THR A 434 -56.96 -29.90 -9.13
C THR A 434 -55.90 -29.64 -8.06
N GLY A 435 -55.01 -28.68 -8.31
CA GLY A 435 -54.49 -27.80 -7.27
C GLY A 435 -52.97 -27.68 -7.14
N THR A 436 -52.44 -26.56 -7.65
CA THR A 436 -51.40 -25.76 -6.98
C THR A 436 -49.94 -26.24 -7.08
N THR A 437 -49.26 -26.11 -8.23
CA THR A 437 -47.80 -26.37 -8.31
C THR A 437 -46.95 -25.42 -9.19
N THR A 438 -47.51 -24.44 -9.89
CA THR A 438 -46.78 -23.60 -10.86
C THR A 438 -46.00 -22.39 -10.31
N THR A 439 -45.93 -22.16 -9.00
CA THR A 439 -45.26 -20.97 -8.41
C THR A 439 -43.80 -21.15 -7.94
N LYS A 440 -43.20 -22.33 -8.10
CA LYS A 440 -41.91 -22.64 -7.43
C LYS A 440 -40.67 -21.98 -8.07
N THR A 441 -40.67 -21.60 -9.35
CA THR A 441 -39.46 -21.08 -10.00
C THR A 441 -39.25 -19.58 -9.86
N ASP A 442 -40.34 -18.78 -9.82
CA ASP A 442 -40.24 -17.33 -9.52
C ASP A 442 -39.82 -17.09 -8.05
N THR A 443 -40.06 -18.08 -7.19
CA THR A 443 -39.62 -18.05 -5.78
C THR A 443 -38.08 -18.07 -5.66
N VAL A 444 -37.33 -18.69 -6.59
CA VAL A 444 -35.87 -18.84 -6.46
C VAL A 444 -35.12 -17.55 -6.82
N GLN A 445 -35.48 -16.86 -7.90
CA GLN A 445 -34.91 -15.54 -8.21
C GLN A 445 -35.28 -14.49 -7.16
N SER A 446 -36.51 -14.53 -6.63
CA SER A 446 -36.93 -13.69 -5.51
C SER A 446 -36.08 -13.95 -4.26
N SER A 447 -35.75 -15.22 -3.98
CA SER A 447 -34.94 -15.60 -2.81
C SER A 447 -33.46 -15.14 -2.90
N LEU A 448 -32.86 -15.09 -4.11
CA LEU A 448 -31.50 -14.57 -4.29
C LEU A 448 -31.44 -13.04 -4.14
N SER A 449 -32.47 -12.33 -4.59
CA SER A 449 -32.62 -10.89 -4.36
C SER A 449 -32.80 -10.57 -2.87
N ALA A 450 -33.51 -11.44 -2.12
CA ALA A 450 -33.70 -11.32 -0.67
C ALA A 450 -32.41 -11.59 0.14
N LEU A 451 -31.39 -12.22 -0.45
CA LEU A 451 -30.09 -12.48 0.17
C LEU A 451 -29.02 -11.44 -0.18
N LYS A 452 -29.38 -10.40 -0.94
CA LYS A 452 -28.45 -9.33 -1.29
C LYS A 452 -28.12 -8.54 -0.01
N PRO A 453 -26.85 -8.50 0.43
CA PRO A 453 -26.50 -7.78 1.64
C PRO A 453 -26.65 -6.26 1.43
N ASP A 454 -26.93 -5.50 2.48
CA ASP A 454 -27.22 -4.06 2.43
C ASP A 454 -26.15 -3.25 1.70
N TRP A 455 -24.88 -3.63 1.89
CA TRP A 455 -23.74 -2.97 1.24
C TRP A 455 -23.72 -3.13 -0.29
N ALA A 456 -24.45 -4.10 -0.85
CA ALA A 456 -24.50 -4.32 -2.29
C ALA A 456 -25.49 -3.38 -3.00
N THR A 457 -26.33 -2.66 -2.25
CA THR A 457 -27.21 -1.59 -2.75
C THR A 457 -26.63 -0.19 -2.55
N GLU A 458 -25.63 -0.04 -1.68
CA GLU A 458 -24.98 1.25 -1.45
C GLU A 458 -24.22 1.74 -2.69
N PRO A 459 -24.21 3.06 -2.96
CA PRO A 459 -23.44 3.63 -4.05
C PRO A 459 -21.95 3.35 -3.84
N ARG A 460 -21.26 2.94 -4.90
CA ARG A 460 -19.85 2.53 -4.88
C ARG A 460 -18.92 3.75 -4.74
N SER A 461 -18.86 4.37 -3.56
CA SER A 461 -17.95 5.51 -3.34
C SER A 461 -16.52 5.02 -3.12
N VAL A 462 -15.60 5.40 -4.00
CA VAL A 462 -14.15 5.17 -3.82
C VAL A 462 -13.52 6.49 -3.40
N LYS A 463 -12.75 6.49 -2.32
CA LYS A 463 -12.07 7.70 -1.84
C LYS A 463 -10.64 7.73 -2.36
N MET A 464 -10.24 8.84 -2.95
CA MET A 464 -8.88 9.05 -3.46
C MET A 464 -8.23 10.24 -2.77
N TYR A 465 -7.07 10.01 -2.16
CA TYR A 465 -6.32 11.04 -1.45
C TYR A 465 -5.05 11.41 -2.21
N TRP A 466 -4.82 12.70 -2.39
CA TRP A 466 -3.74 13.25 -3.20
C TRP A 466 -2.71 13.99 -2.36
N ALA A 467 -1.41 13.73 -2.58
CA ALA A 467 -0.35 14.57 -2.02
C ALA A 467 -0.40 15.99 -2.59
N ASP A 468 -0.69 16.11 -3.89
CA ASP A 468 -0.99 17.36 -4.58
C ASP A 468 -2.30 17.18 -5.37
N VAL A 469 -3.31 17.98 -5.04
CA VAL A 469 -4.65 17.86 -5.65
C VAL A 469 -4.60 18.18 -7.15
N ASN A 470 -3.64 19.00 -7.59
CA ASN A 470 -3.47 19.33 -9.00
C ASN A 470 -3.04 18.12 -9.85
N ASP A 471 -2.39 17.13 -9.23
CA ASP A 471 -2.00 15.92 -9.93
C ASP A 471 -3.22 15.09 -10.37
N GLY A 472 -4.39 15.29 -9.74
CA GLY A 472 -5.66 14.73 -10.20
C GLY A 472 -6.11 15.21 -11.58
N LEU A 473 -5.59 16.36 -12.05
CA LEU A 473 -5.88 16.93 -13.37
C LEU A 473 -5.12 16.25 -14.52
N PHE A 474 -4.15 15.38 -14.22
CA PHE A 474 -3.47 14.60 -15.26
C PHE A 474 -4.38 13.59 -15.95
N ALA A 475 -5.47 13.18 -15.29
CA ALA A 475 -6.51 12.40 -15.93
C ALA A 475 -7.53 13.34 -16.56
N SER A 476 -7.94 13.02 -17.79
CA SER A 476 -8.89 13.82 -18.55
C SER A 476 -10.30 13.82 -17.93
N SER A 477 -10.68 12.72 -17.30
CA SER A 477 -11.96 12.56 -16.59
C SER A 477 -11.83 11.53 -15.48
N TRP A 478 -12.75 11.60 -14.52
CA TRP A 478 -12.88 10.64 -13.42
C TRP A 478 -14.33 10.14 -13.34
N PRO A 479 -14.55 8.89 -12.93
CA PRO A 479 -15.89 8.40 -12.67
C PRO A 479 -16.52 9.15 -11.50
N ARG A 480 -17.82 9.43 -11.59
CA ARG A 480 -18.58 10.28 -10.64
C ARG A 480 -18.54 9.80 -9.19
N ASN A 481 -18.28 8.51 -8.97
CA ASN A 481 -18.26 7.92 -7.64
C ASN A 481 -16.87 8.00 -6.96
N VAL A 482 -15.88 8.62 -7.60
CA VAL A 482 -14.57 8.87 -6.99
C VAL A 482 -14.58 10.20 -6.26
N ILE A 483 -14.34 10.15 -4.96
CA ILE A 483 -14.29 11.32 -4.09
C ILE A 483 -12.83 11.70 -3.88
N HIS A 484 -12.43 12.86 -4.40
CA HIS A 484 -11.08 13.39 -4.29
C HIS A 484 -10.90 14.18 -2.99
N ARG A 485 -9.81 13.95 -2.27
CA ARG A 485 -9.46 14.64 -1.03
C ARG A 485 -7.95 14.85 -0.93
N SER A 486 -7.50 15.72 -0.03
CA SER A 486 -6.08 15.88 0.27
C SER A 486 -5.57 14.75 1.18
N LEU A 487 -4.37 14.28 0.85
CA LEU A 487 -3.61 13.31 1.63
C LEU A 487 -2.84 14.01 2.74
N ALA A 488 -2.89 13.47 3.95
CA ALA A 488 -2.05 13.95 5.01
C ALA A 488 -0.55 13.74 4.67
N PRO A 489 0.32 14.74 4.90
CA PRO A 489 1.73 14.69 4.49
C PRO A 489 2.56 13.65 5.25
N PHE A 490 2.09 13.17 6.39
CA PHE A 490 2.74 12.13 7.19
C PHE A 490 1.70 11.25 7.90
N GLY A 491 2.07 10.00 8.17
CA GLY A 491 1.34 9.14 9.09
C GLY A 491 1.52 9.60 10.53
N VAL A 492 0.46 9.49 11.33
CA VAL A 492 0.43 9.94 12.73
C VAL A 492 0.10 8.75 13.64
N ALA A 493 0.89 8.57 14.69
CA ALA A 493 0.59 7.65 15.79
C ALA A 493 0.03 8.44 16.96
N LYS A 494 -1.15 8.08 17.46
CA LYS A 494 -1.76 8.67 18.65
C LYS A 494 -1.66 7.69 19.82
N ALA A 495 -1.45 8.18 21.03
CA ALA A 495 -1.58 7.39 22.25
C ALA A 495 -2.47 8.11 23.26
N TRP A 496 -3.15 7.34 24.10
CA TRP A 496 -3.90 7.91 25.21
C TRP A 496 -2.95 8.51 26.25
N THR A 497 -3.21 9.76 26.60
CA THR A 497 -2.52 10.47 27.68
C THR A 497 -3.53 11.19 28.55
N TRP A 498 -3.24 11.31 29.85
CA TRP A 498 -4.06 12.11 30.76
C TRP A 498 -3.67 13.57 30.63
N ALA A 499 -4.58 14.39 30.12
CA ALA A 499 -4.44 15.83 30.11
C ALA A 499 -5.28 16.43 31.26
N PRO A 500 -4.81 17.50 31.89
CA PRO A 500 -5.67 18.27 32.77
C PRO A 500 -6.83 18.88 31.95
N HIS A 501 -8.00 19.02 32.58
CA HIS A 501 -9.15 19.63 31.93
C HIS A 501 -8.90 21.14 31.76
N LEU A 502 -9.01 21.63 30.53
CA LEU A 502 -8.94 23.04 30.21
C LEU A 502 -10.36 23.57 29.97
N ASP A 503 -10.68 24.76 30.49
CA ASP A 503 -11.92 25.45 30.17
C ASP A 503 -11.93 25.99 28.73
N GLU A 504 -13.05 26.57 28.27
CA GLU A 504 -13.16 27.18 26.94
C GLU A 504 -12.15 28.31 26.71
N ALA A 505 -11.62 28.91 27.78
CA ALA A 505 -10.59 29.94 27.73
C ALA A 505 -9.15 29.37 27.77
N GLY A 506 -8.99 28.06 27.83
CA GLY A 506 -7.69 27.39 27.90
C GLY A 506 -7.03 27.41 29.28
N ASN A 507 -7.74 27.82 30.33
CA ASN A 507 -7.24 27.82 31.70
C ASN A 507 -7.36 26.44 32.34
N LEU A 508 -6.39 26.11 33.19
CA LEU A 508 -6.34 24.85 33.92
C LEU A 508 -7.45 24.82 34.99
N ILE A 509 -8.42 23.91 34.86
CA ILE A 509 -9.40 23.68 35.93
C ILE A 509 -8.76 22.74 36.95
N THR A 510 -8.22 23.30 38.03
CA THR A 510 -7.47 22.55 39.07
C THR A 510 -8.29 21.45 39.74
N ASP A 511 -9.62 21.60 39.78
CA ASP A 511 -10.51 20.71 40.53
C ASP A 511 -11.20 19.67 39.65
N SER A 512 -10.94 19.66 38.34
CA SER A 512 -11.55 18.69 37.43
C SER A 512 -10.72 17.40 37.33
N PRO A 513 -11.37 16.22 37.27
CA PRO A 513 -10.68 14.97 37.00
C PRO A 513 -9.93 15.08 35.65
N ARG A 514 -8.71 14.53 35.60
CA ARG A 514 -7.94 14.47 34.35
C ARG A 514 -8.78 13.77 33.28
N VAL A 515 -8.78 14.32 32.08
CA VAL A 515 -9.50 13.75 30.94
C VAL A 515 -8.52 12.96 30.09
N LYS A 516 -8.94 11.80 29.59
CA LYS A 516 -8.15 11.04 28.62
C LYS A 516 -8.23 11.73 27.26
N VAL A 517 -7.08 12.14 26.74
CA VAL A 517 -6.98 12.79 25.43
C VAL A 517 -5.99 12.00 24.57
N ALA A 518 -6.34 11.79 23.29
CA ALA A 518 -5.47 11.16 22.32
C ALA A 518 -4.39 12.15 21.87
N LYS A 519 -3.16 11.96 22.34
CA LYS A 519 -2.01 12.81 21.98
C LYS A 519 -1.19 12.16 20.87
N VAL A 520 -0.69 12.97 19.94
CA VAL A 520 0.25 12.50 18.92
C VAL A 520 1.59 12.15 19.55
N VAL A 521 1.99 10.88 19.45
CA VAL A 521 3.25 10.35 20.00
C VAL A 521 4.31 10.15 18.90
N GLY A 522 3.90 10.08 17.64
CA GLY A 522 4.84 9.94 16.54
C GLY A 522 4.30 10.42 15.21
N LYS A 523 5.21 10.87 14.35
CA LYS A 523 4.95 11.17 12.94
C LYS A 523 5.92 10.38 12.07
N SER A 524 5.52 10.02 10.86
CA SER A 524 6.40 9.41 9.87
C SER A 524 6.03 9.84 8.46
N VAL A 525 6.98 10.45 7.76
CA VAL A 525 6.84 10.82 6.33
C VAL A 525 6.86 9.57 5.43
N HIS A 526 7.40 8.47 5.93
CA HIS A 526 7.50 7.21 5.19
C HIS A 526 6.27 6.31 5.33
N VAL A 527 5.30 6.72 6.15
CA VAL A 527 3.99 6.08 6.25
C VAL A 527 2.98 7.03 5.62
N MET A 528 2.26 6.54 4.62
CA MET A 528 1.25 7.36 3.95
C MET A 528 0.17 7.78 4.96
N GLY A 529 -0.15 9.08 4.99
CA GLY A 529 -1.16 9.64 5.89
C GLY A 529 -2.58 9.22 5.53
N SER A 530 -3.52 9.52 6.42
CA SER A 530 -4.97 9.41 6.17
C SER A 530 -5.48 10.59 5.35
N SER A 531 -6.81 10.73 5.22
CA SER A 531 -7.37 12.03 4.84
C SER A 531 -6.94 13.08 5.86
N VAL A 532 -6.77 14.31 5.37
CA VAL A 532 -6.75 15.52 6.19
C VAL A 532 -8.03 15.61 7.04
N ASP A 533 -9.17 15.23 6.49
CA ASP A 533 -10.49 15.38 7.12
C ASP A 533 -10.82 14.27 8.14
N ASP A 534 -9.99 13.23 8.24
CA ASP A 534 -10.27 12.08 9.11
C ASP A 534 -10.02 12.41 10.61
N GLY A 535 -9.65 13.65 10.95
CA GLY A 535 -9.36 14.09 12.33
C GLY A 535 -8.08 13.49 12.93
N TRP A 536 -7.32 12.72 12.15
CA TRP A 536 -6.07 12.10 12.57
C TRP A 536 -4.89 13.07 12.56
N VAL A 537 -4.94 14.07 11.69
CA VAL A 537 -3.99 15.19 11.65
C VAL A 537 -4.74 16.43 12.08
N THR A 538 -4.25 17.12 13.10
CA THR A 538 -4.85 18.39 13.53
C THR A 538 -4.50 19.48 12.52
N GLU A 539 -5.37 20.50 12.40
CA GLU A 539 -5.14 21.62 11.48
C GLU A 539 -3.80 22.34 11.78
N GLU A 540 -3.47 22.49 13.07
CA GLU A 540 -2.17 22.99 13.54
C GLU A 540 -0.98 22.18 12.99
N MET A 541 -1.15 20.86 12.81
CA MET A 541 -0.10 19.99 12.30
C MET A 541 0.07 20.09 10.79
N LEU A 542 -0.98 20.44 10.05
CA LEU A 542 -0.93 20.69 8.61
C LEU A 542 -0.28 22.04 8.29
N GLN A 543 -0.50 23.04 9.14
CA GLN A 543 0.09 24.36 8.98
C GLN A 543 1.62 24.38 9.22
N GLY A 544 2.21 23.26 9.66
CA GLY A 544 3.65 23.11 9.84
C GLY A 544 4.14 24.02 10.97
N GLY A 545 4.27 23.45 12.17
CA GLY A 545 4.71 24.11 13.41
C GLY A 545 5.24 25.54 13.25
N LYS A 546 4.44 26.52 13.70
CA LYS A 546 4.77 27.95 13.80
C LYS A 546 5.35 28.49 12.48
N ARG A 547 4.55 29.31 11.77
CA ARG A 547 5.14 30.57 11.27
C ARG A 547 5.98 31.09 12.44
N PRO A 548 7.30 31.33 12.31
CA PRO A 548 8.04 32.00 13.39
C PRO A 548 7.15 33.14 13.83
N PRO A 549 6.91 33.32 15.15
CA PRO A 549 6.00 34.36 15.63
C PRO A 549 6.31 35.56 14.78
N VAL A 550 5.33 36.01 13.97
CA VAL A 550 5.51 37.17 13.09
C VAL A 550 6.19 38.15 14.00
N TRP A 551 7.46 38.50 13.71
CA TRP A 551 8.23 39.37 14.57
C TRP A 551 7.27 40.51 14.83
N ALA A 552 6.75 40.58 16.06
CA ALA A 552 5.82 41.64 16.40
C ALA A 552 6.64 42.86 16.03
N GLU A 553 6.15 43.63 15.05
CA GLU A 553 6.85 44.84 14.65
C GLU A 553 7.18 45.54 15.96
N PRO A 554 8.48 45.80 16.24
CA PRO A 554 8.84 46.46 17.48
C PRO A 554 7.90 47.65 17.60
N PRO A 555 7.25 47.84 18.77
CA PRO A 555 6.27 48.89 18.92
C PRO A 555 6.85 50.15 18.31
N PRO A 556 6.10 50.84 17.43
CA PRO A 556 6.64 51.97 16.69
C PRO A 556 7.37 52.87 17.69
N PRO A 557 8.62 53.25 17.41
CA PRO A 557 9.39 54.06 18.34
C PRO A 557 8.52 55.24 18.77
N PRO A 558 8.45 55.56 20.08
CA PRO A 558 7.63 56.65 20.55
C PRO A 558 7.95 57.88 19.72
N ALA A 559 6.90 58.53 19.20
CA ALA A 559 7.03 59.69 18.33
C ALA A 559 8.04 60.68 18.93
N PRO A 560 8.96 61.23 18.11
CA PRO A 560 10.01 62.10 18.61
C PRO A 560 9.39 63.25 19.39
N GLN A 561 9.63 63.28 20.69
CA GLN A 561 9.43 64.48 21.48
C GLN A 561 10.50 65.46 21.03
N GLU A 562 10.08 66.50 20.30
CA GLU A 562 10.88 67.67 20.02
C GLU A 562 11.33 68.27 21.35
N GLY A 563 12.64 68.18 21.62
CA GLY A 563 13.17 68.73 22.86
C GLY A 563 14.63 68.38 23.10
N ILE A 564 15.52 69.20 22.53
CA ILE A 564 16.69 69.78 23.23
C ILE A 564 17.74 68.77 23.73
N GLU A 565 18.86 68.65 23.03
CA GLU A 565 20.16 69.30 23.36
C GLU A 565 21.32 68.58 22.67
N ASP A 566 22.18 69.37 22.02
CA ASP A 566 23.42 68.95 21.39
C ASP A 566 24.39 68.37 22.43
N VAL A 567 24.73 67.09 22.31
CA VAL A 567 25.91 66.52 22.98
C VAL A 567 26.75 65.80 21.94
N GLN A 568 27.85 66.47 21.57
CA GLN A 568 28.95 65.88 20.82
C GLN A 568 29.56 64.73 21.62
N VAL A 569 29.63 63.53 21.04
CA VAL A 569 30.51 62.47 21.55
C VAL A 569 31.38 61.90 20.43
N GLU A 570 32.65 62.14 20.66
CA GLU A 570 33.90 61.68 20.08
C GLU A 570 33.95 60.18 19.73
N TYR A 571 34.34 59.86 18.49
CA TYR A 571 34.68 58.50 18.07
C TYR A 571 36.07 58.13 18.59
N GLN A 572 36.16 57.33 19.66
CA GLN A 572 37.37 56.60 20.00
C GLN A 572 37.30 55.15 19.51
N ARG A 573 38.13 54.86 18.52
CA ARG A 573 38.61 53.51 18.18
C ARG A 573 39.47 53.00 19.33
N LEU A 574 39.14 51.84 19.88
CA LEU A 574 40.13 50.94 20.48
C LEU A 574 39.78 49.48 20.21
N ASP A 575 40.81 48.79 19.74
CA ASP A 575 40.93 47.34 19.59
C ASP A 575 41.14 46.64 20.95
N GLU A 576 40.99 45.31 20.90
CA GLU A 576 41.57 44.27 21.77
C GLU A 576 40.97 43.95 23.16
N GLY A 577 40.75 42.64 23.38
CA GLY A 577 41.19 42.00 24.63
C GLY A 577 40.16 41.22 25.46
N MET A 578 40.18 39.89 25.31
CA MET A 578 39.88 38.80 26.27
C MET A 578 39.07 39.07 27.57
N ALA A 579 38.04 38.24 27.82
CA ALA A 579 38.01 37.20 28.88
C ALA A 579 36.60 36.90 29.44
N SER A 580 36.24 35.61 29.42
CA SER A 580 35.54 34.82 30.46
C SER A 580 34.44 35.46 31.34
N SER A 581 33.19 34.99 31.19
CA SER A 581 32.34 34.46 32.29
C SER A 581 31.09 33.76 31.71
N ARG A 582 30.94 32.45 31.93
CA ARG A 582 29.93 31.78 32.79
C ARG A 582 28.44 32.08 32.47
N ASP A 583 27.82 31.08 31.81
CA ASP A 583 26.46 30.51 31.92
C ASP A 583 25.20 31.42 31.91
N PRO A 584 24.16 31.04 31.14
CA PRO A 584 23.25 29.97 31.60
C PRO A 584 22.77 28.97 30.52
N ALA A 585 22.65 27.71 30.98
CA ALA A 585 21.68 26.69 30.58
C ALA A 585 20.99 26.86 29.21
N ALA A 586 21.63 26.34 28.17
CA ALA A 586 20.97 26.04 26.90
C ALA A 586 20.42 24.61 26.93
N PHE A 587 19.13 24.48 26.65
CA PHE A 587 18.47 23.23 26.30
C PHE A 587 19.17 22.61 25.08
N HIS A 588 19.59 21.35 25.21
CA HIS A 588 20.05 20.57 24.07
C HIS A 588 18.84 20.13 23.24
N ASP A 589 18.84 20.55 21.96
CA ASP A 589 18.05 19.93 20.90
C ASP A 589 18.38 18.44 20.82
N GLU A 590 17.32 17.64 20.79
CA GLU A 590 17.40 16.18 20.78
C GLU A 590 18.14 15.64 19.54
N ASP A 591 19.02 14.70 19.84
CA ASP A 591 19.75 13.86 18.91
C ASP A 591 18.83 13.22 17.85
N ILE A 592 19.11 13.51 16.58
CA ILE A 592 18.76 12.60 15.49
C ILE A 592 19.64 11.35 15.68
N VAL A 593 19.11 10.36 16.39
CA VAL A 593 19.69 9.02 16.46
C VAL A 593 19.60 8.39 15.07
N VAL A 594 20.64 8.59 14.26
CA VAL A 594 20.89 7.78 13.07
C VAL A 594 21.27 6.39 13.57
N GLU A 595 20.29 5.50 13.60
CA GLU A 595 20.49 4.10 13.93
C GLU A 595 21.37 3.45 12.83
N GLU A 596 22.68 3.37 13.08
CA GLU A 596 23.60 2.62 12.22
C GLU A 596 23.20 1.14 12.21
N ARG A 597 22.53 0.71 11.14
CA ARG A 597 22.31 -0.71 10.87
C ARG A 597 23.66 -1.41 10.81
N ARG A 598 23.90 -2.31 11.77
CA ARG A 598 25.09 -3.16 11.85
C ARG A 598 25.35 -3.85 10.51
N GLN A 599 26.37 -3.37 9.80
CA GLN A 599 26.92 -4.04 8.64
C GLN A 599 27.38 -5.44 9.06
N GLY A 600 26.79 -6.48 8.44
CA GLY A 600 27.16 -7.87 8.71
C GLY A 600 28.64 -8.13 8.42
N LEU A 601 29.20 -9.16 9.06
CA LEU A 601 30.63 -9.55 8.99
C LEU A 601 31.18 -9.57 7.54
N TRP A 602 30.33 -9.90 6.56
CA TRP A 602 30.68 -9.95 5.13
C TRP A 602 30.90 -8.60 4.45
N ALA A 603 30.28 -7.52 4.93
CA ALA A 603 30.50 -6.17 4.40
C ALA A 603 31.88 -5.61 4.79
N ARG A 604 32.44 -6.04 5.93
CA ARG A 604 33.81 -5.68 6.34
C ARG A 604 34.88 -6.42 5.54
N VAL A 605 34.63 -7.68 5.17
CA VAL A 605 35.57 -8.49 4.37
C VAL A 605 35.73 -7.95 2.95
N ARG A 606 34.66 -7.43 2.32
CA ARG A 606 34.77 -6.80 0.98
C ARG A 606 35.57 -5.49 0.97
N ARG A 607 35.72 -4.82 2.12
CA ARG A 607 36.50 -3.57 2.19
C ARG A 607 38.01 -3.81 2.29
N MET A 608 38.45 -5.04 2.59
CA MET A 608 39.87 -5.39 2.70
C MET A 608 40.49 -5.96 1.42
N PHE A 609 39.68 -6.35 0.43
CA PHE A 609 40.17 -6.91 -0.85
C PHE A 609 39.80 -6.07 -2.07
N GLY A 610 39.59 -4.77 -1.89
CA GLY A 610 39.22 -3.84 -2.97
C GLY A 610 40.07 -2.57 -2.94
N ARG A 611 41.29 -2.68 -3.46
CA ARG A 611 42.00 -1.62 -4.19
C ARG A 611 42.67 -2.24 -5.39
#